data_AF-X1RJS8-F1
#
_entry.id   AF-X1RJS8-F1
#
_cell.length_a   1.000
_cell.length_b   1.000
_cell.length_c   1.000
_cell.angle_alpha   90.00
_cell.angle_beta   90.00
_cell.angle_gamma   90.00
#
_symmetry.space_group_name_H-M   'P 1'
#
loop_
_entity.id
_entity.type
_entity.pdbx_description
1 polymer ?
#
loop_
_entity_poly.entity_id
_entity_poly.type
_entity_poly.pdbx_seq_one_letter_code
_entity_poly.pdbx_strand_id
1 'polypeptide(L)' 'MEVYVVIGLYGAVISEVKGFLNKEKAEEFQADLDKEYGIVRDENGDYEHPKNDVLFYTLEVS' A
#
# COMPACT_ATOMS: atom_id res chain seq x y z
N MET A 1 -4.56 20.26 2.82
CA MET A 1 -4.95 19.10 3.64
C MET A 1 -4.28 17.87 3.07
N GLU A 2 -3.56 17.09 3.87
CA GLU A 2 -2.92 15.87 3.38
C GLU A 2 -3.90 14.68 3.42
N VAL A 3 -3.87 13.86 2.37
CA VAL A 3 -4.58 12.58 2.27
C VAL A 3 -3.57 11.49 1.92
N TYR A 4 -3.56 10.41 2.69
CA TYR A 4 -2.72 9.24 2.49
C TYR A 4 -3.52 8.20 1.72
N VAL A 5 -3.05 7.78 0.54
CA VAL A 5 -3.74 6.83 -0.33
C VAL A 5 -2.92 5.56 -0.44
N VAL A 6 -3.56 4.44 -0.15
CA VAL A 6 -2.97 3.10 -0.29
C VAL A 6 -3.68 2.40 -1.45
N ILE A 7 -2.90 1.82 -2.37
CA ILE A 7 -3.37 1.09 -3.54
C ILE A 7 -2.81 -0.33 -3.51
N GLY A 8 -3.69 -1.32 -3.42
CA GLY A 8 -3.33 -2.73 -3.53
C GLY A 8 -3.42 -3.20 -4.98
N LEU A 9 -2.33 -3.81 -5.48
CA LEU A 9 -2.25 -4.45 -6.79
C LEU A 9 -2.14 -5.96 -6.62
N TYR A 10 -3.08 -6.72 -7.19
CA TYR A 10 -3.01 -8.18 -7.25
C TYR A 10 -2.93 -8.64 -8.70
N GLY A 11 -1.88 -9.38 -9.05
CA GLY A 11 -1.63 -9.79 -10.44
C GLY A 11 -1.52 -8.62 -11.43
N ALA A 12 -0.93 -7.50 -11.01
CA ALA A 12 -0.83 -6.23 -11.75
C ALA A 12 -2.18 -5.54 -12.08
N VAL A 13 -3.26 -5.90 -11.38
CA VAL A 13 -4.56 -5.23 -11.47
C VAL A 13 -4.83 -4.48 -10.17
N ILE A 14 -5.44 -3.29 -10.27
CA ILE A 14 -5.91 -2.55 -9.09
C ILE A 14 -7.02 -3.35 -8.43
N SER A 15 -6.76 -3.82 -7.21
CA SER A 15 -7.71 -4.58 -6.41
C SER A 15 -8.39 -3.71 -5.37
N GLU A 16 -7.65 -2.81 -4.73
CA GLU A 16 -8.19 -1.96 -3.69
C GLU A 16 -7.54 -0.57 -3.69
N VAL A 17 -8.34 0.46 -3.38
CA VAL A 17 -7.88 1.85 -3.24
C VAL A 17 -8.57 2.45 -2.03
N LYS A 18 -7.79 2.99 -1.09
CA LYS A 18 -8.34 3.60 0.13
C LYS A 18 -7.57 4.85 0.55
N GLY A 19 -8.31 5.89 0.94
CA GLY A 19 -7.77 7.16 1.41
C GLY A 19 -7.96 7.34 2.91
N PHE A 20 -6.98 7.96 3.56
CA PHE A 20 -6.94 8.22 4.99
C PHE A 20 -6.50 9.66 5.27
N LEU A 21 -7.08 10.29 6.29
CA LEU A 21 -6.61 11.58 6.81
C LEU A 21 -5.55 11.41 7.92
N ASN A 22 -5.35 10.18 8.39
CA ASN A 22 -4.40 9.84 9.43
C ASN A 22 -3.36 8.86 8.86
N LYS A 23 -2.08 9.19 9.03
CA LYS A 23 -0.95 8.42 8.49
C LYS A 23 -0.84 7.03 9.12
N GLU A 24 -0.93 6.92 10.44
CA GLU A 24 -0.80 5.67 11.19
C GLU A 24 -1.82 4.64 10.71
N LYS A 25 -3.08 5.05 10.50
CA LYS A 25 -4.13 4.18 9.93
C LYS A 25 -3.86 3.76 8.49
N ALA A 26 -3.20 4.59 7.71
CA ALA A 26 -2.81 4.25 6.34
C ALA A 26 -1.68 3.19 6.35
N GLU A 27 -0.72 3.33 7.26
CA GLU A 27 0.38 2.38 7.44
C GLU A 27 -0.12 1.03 7.98
N GLU A 28 -1.05 1.03 8.94
CA GLU A 28 -1.73 -0.19 9.41
C GLU A 28 -2.42 -0.92 8.25
N PHE A 29 -3.17 -0.18 7.42
CA PHE A 29 -3.87 -0.74 6.27
C PHE A 29 -2.92 -1.26 5.19
N GLN A 30 -1.79 -0.58 4.94
CA GLN A 30 -0.75 -1.08 4.05
C GLN A 30 -0.19 -2.42 4.55
N ALA A 31 0.11 -2.54 5.85
CA ALA A 31 0.62 -3.77 6.43
C ALA A 31 -0.39 -4.93 6.35
N ASP A 32 -1.68 -4.63 6.51
CA ASP A 32 -2.75 -5.61 6.34
C ASP A 32 -2.80 -6.13 4.89
N LEU A 33 -2.72 -5.25 3.89
CA LEU A 33 -2.69 -5.63 2.47
C LEU A 33 -1.42 -6.41 2.10
N ASP A 34 -0.26 -5.99 2.61
CA ASP A 34 1.00 -6.73 2.42
C ASP A 34 0.86 -8.19 2.88
N LYS A 35 0.25 -8.39 4.05
CA LYS A 35 -0.02 -9.72 4.60
C LYS A 35 -1.04 -10.49 3.79
N GLU A 36 -2.13 -9.85 3.36
CA GLU A 36 -3.19 -10.48 2.56
C GLU A 36 -2.67 -10.96 1.22
N TYR A 37 -1.83 -10.16 0.55
CA TYR A 37 -1.29 -10.47 -0.78
C TYR A 37 -0.04 -11.34 -0.74
N GLY A 38 0.39 -11.76 0.46
CA GLY A 38 1.57 -12.61 0.66
C GLY A 38 2.85 -11.93 0.18
N ILE A 39 2.93 -10.61 0.30
CA ILE A 39 4.08 -9.83 -0.12
C ILE A 39 5.20 -10.06 0.89
N VAL A 40 6.25 -10.75 0.44
CA VAL A 40 7.45 -10.99 1.24
C VAL A 40 8.44 -9.86 0.96
N ARG A 41 8.82 -9.13 2.00
CA ARG A 41 9.92 -8.17 1.93
C ARG A 41 11.22 -8.93 2.10
N ASP A 42 12.22 -8.59 1.31
CA ASP A 42 13.56 -9.16 1.41
C ASP A 42 14.28 -8.63 2.69
N GLU A 43 15.52 -9.08 2.89
CA GLU A 43 16.34 -8.71 4.06
C GLU A 43 16.66 -7.21 4.12
N ASN A 44 16.49 -6.48 3.03
CA ASN A 44 16.69 -5.03 2.93
C ASN A 44 15.39 -4.24 3.12
N GLY A 45 14.25 -4.94 3.26
CA GLY A 45 12.92 -4.35 3.32
C GLY A 45 12.36 -3.97 1.94
N ASP A 46 13.02 -4.39 0.86
CA ASP A 46 12.57 -4.20 -0.52
C ASP A 46 11.61 -5.32 -0.93
N TYR A 47 10.69 -5.00 -1.82
CA TYR A 47 9.66 -5.92 -2.25
C TYR A 47 10.16 -6.82 -3.41
N GLU A 48 10.21 -8.15 -3.21
CA GLU A 48 10.46 -9.10 -4.30
C GLU A 48 9.22 -9.19 -5.21
N HIS A 49 9.26 -8.66 -6.43
CA HIS A 49 8.07 -8.66 -7.29
C HIS A 49 8.24 -9.30 -8.67
N PRO A 50 7.27 -10.16 -9.03
CA PRO A 50 6.71 -10.12 -10.37
C PRO A 50 5.17 -10.03 -10.48
N LYS A 51 4.36 -9.98 -9.39
CA LYS A 51 2.87 -10.05 -9.54
C LYS A 51 1.98 -9.21 -8.62
N ASN A 52 2.28 -9.02 -7.34
CA ASN A 52 1.45 -8.24 -6.40
C ASN A 52 2.25 -7.05 -5.89
N ASP A 53 1.63 -5.96 -5.43
CA ASP A 53 2.33 -4.78 -4.87
C ASP A 53 1.34 -3.95 -4.02
N VAL A 54 1.83 -3.15 -3.08
CA VAL A 54 1.02 -2.18 -2.31
C VAL A 54 1.71 -0.82 -2.36
N LEU A 55 1.09 0.12 -3.05
CA LEU A 55 1.62 1.46 -3.28
C LEU A 55 1.06 2.44 -2.25
N PHE A 56 1.95 3.24 -1.66
CA PHE A 56 1.60 4.27 -0.68
C PHE A 56 1.89 5.66 -1.25
N TYR A 57 0.87 6.52 -1.31
CA TYR A 57 0.96 7.88 -1.83
C TYR A 57 0.50 8.91 -0.78
N THR A 58 1.15 10.07 -0.78
CA THR A 58 0.69 11.25 -0.06
C THR A 58 0.22 12.30 -1.08
N LEU A 59 -1.04 12.73 -0.94
CA LEU A 59 -1.64 13.76 -1.79
C LEU A 59 -1.95 15.01 -0.96
N GLU A 60 -1.50 16.16 -1.44
CA GLU A 60 -1.85 17.45 -0.86
C GLU A 60 -3.09 18.01 -1.59
N VAL A 61 -4.20 18.15 -0.86
CA VAL A 61 -5.48 18.69 -1.36
C VAL A 61 -5.62 20.14 -0.89
N SER A 62 -5.79 21.06 -1.84
CA SER A 62 -5.95 22.50 -1.60
C SER A 62 -7.42 22.92 -1.53
#